data_AF-A0A1U9NZS1-F1
#
_entry.id   AF-A0A1U9NZS1-F1
#
_cell.length_a   1.000
_cell.length_b   1.000
_cell.length_c   1.000
_cell.angle_alpha   90.00
_cell.angle_beta   90.00
_cell.angle_gamma   90.00
#
_symmetry.space_group_name_H-M   'P 1'
#
loop_
_entity.id
_entity.type
_entity.pdbx_description
1 polymer ?
#
loop_
_entity_poly.entity_id
_entity_poly.type
_entity_poly.pdbx_seq_one_letter_code
_entity_poly.pdbx_strand_id
1 'polypeptide(L)'
;MGTWIAPSIIERELYEAKNAGDWAAYFDVLARARLYLVQSRVQSDAHPDSVFFHPTPDRMLTVHTAGMLPAPTPETVFESRSLGWFSTVWAADDPAFLAVNPGSPAEAYLTTTPADLARWRAHADAAPCYGLPELKVHALFTGGPLHGDIAHGLAVGGHLAVSNGEFWNALAYHGGGYQHERRRVAKSWGITDRADWLATLEQLLSTTVVSPVWEFALRVRRVLASDFAGPVDVEHWRHAAEASLRRNAERAAEPQLTPDGVTVARPRPSAEVEGEIAGVKRLIGRIARYEQRFRADGLLPEDGWVRSVEAWDLGRASQMARWGIGCRYGTLHEGEKAVLRAGEAARRTYRSWGEFSAGYVLGRCLHFDEEEFGTWYTGGLAAHVTLTTDPASPWLNIPWE
;
A
#
# COMPACT_ATOMS: atom_id res chain seq x y z
N MET A 1 -5.40 -28.66 -25.13
CA MET A 1 -4.60 -28.26 -23.96
C MET A 1 -4.68 -26.76 -23.86
N GLY A 2 -5.19 -26.20 -22.76
CA GLY A 2 -5.30 -24.76 -22.61
C GLY A 2 -3.91 -24.12 -22.55
N THR A 3 -3.75 -22.94 -23.16
CA THR A 3 -2.52 -22.15 -23.06
C THR A 3 -2.36 -21.72 -21.60
N TRP A 4 -1.24 -22.10 -20.97
CA TRP A 4 -0.93 -21.65 -19.61
C TRP A 4 -0.74 -20.13 -19.60
N ILE A 5 -1.39 -19.47 -18.65
CA ILE A 5 -1.23 -18.03 -18.40
C ILE A 5 -0.29 -17.90 -17.22
N ALA A 6 0.89 -17.32 -17.45
CA ALA A 6 1.84 -17.03 -16.39
C ALA A 6 1.21 -16.10 -15.34
N PRO A 7 1.30 -16.42 -14.03
CA PRO A 7 0.66 -15.61 -12.99
C PRO A 7 1.18 -14.18 -12.88
N SER A 8 2.43 -13.93 -13.21
CA SER A 8 2.99 -12.57 -13.25
C SER A 8 4.09 -12.46 -14.31
N ILE A 9 4.67 -11.27 -14.42
CA ILE A 9 5.84 -11.02 -15.26
C ILE A 9 7.01 -11.95 -14.91
N ILE A 10 7.23 -12.26 -13.64
CA ILE A 10 8.35 -13.13 -13.20
C ILE A 10 8.19 -14.52 -13.80
N GLU A 11 7.04 -15.15 -13.60
CA GLU A 11 6.79 -16.50 -14.10
C GLU A 11 6.75 -16.55 -15.62
N ARG A 12 6.32 -15.46 -16.29
CA ARG A 12 6.36 -15.35 -17.75
C ARG A 12 7.80 -15.38 -18.26
N GLU A 13 8.67 -14.54 -17.70
CA GLU A 13 10.08 -14.47 -18.11
C GLU A 13 10.81 -15.79 -17.81
N LEU A 14 10.55 -16.43 -16.67
CA LEU A 14 11.10 -17.75 -16.35
C LEU A 14 10.68 -18.81 -17.37
N TYR A 15 9.39 -18.83 -17.73
CA TYR A 15 8.86 -19.76 -18.74
C TYR A 15 9.45 -19.52 -20.13
N GLU A 16 9.52 -18.26 -20.57
CA GLU A 16 10.09 -17.89 -21.86
C GLU A 16 11.58 -18.24 -21.95
N ALA A 17 12.37 -17.91 -20.92
CA ALA A 17 13.78 -18.26 -20.84
C ALA A 17 14.00 -19.77 -20.87
N LYS A 18 13.21 -20.53 -20.09
CA LYS A 18 13.28 -22.00 -20.07
C LYS A 18 12.93 -22.59 -21.44
N ASN A 19 11.85 -22.14 -22.08
CA ASN A 19 11.44 -22.63 -23.40
C ASN A 19 12.47 -22.33 -24.49
N ALA A 20 13.16 -21.19 -24.39
CA ALA A 20 14.25 -20.83 -25.28
C ALA A 20 15.56 -21.60 -24.99
N GLY A 21 15.65 -22.32 -23.86
CA GLY A 21 16.89 -22.92 -23.38
C GLY A 21 17.90 -21.91 -22.84
N ASP A 22 17.49 -20.65 -22.62
CA ASP A 22 18.34 -19.58 -22.12
C ASP A 22 18.41 -19.61 -20.58
N TRP A 23 19.29 -20.47 -20.08
CA TRP A 23 19.50 -20.61 -18.65
C TRP A 23 20.16 -19.38 -18.01
N ALA A 24 20.91 -18.56 -18.75
CA ALA A 24 21.49 -17.33 -18.20
C ALA A 24 20.37 -16.35 -17.86
N ALA A 25 19.44 -16.12 -18.79
CA ALA A 25 18.25 -15.31 -18.55
C ALA A 25 17.38 -15.88 -17.41
N TYR A 26 17.22 -17.21 -17.34
CA TYR A 26 16.47 -17.85 -16.24
C TYR A 26 17.08 -17.51 -14.87
N PHE A 27 18.41 -17.60 -14.74
CA PHE A 27 19.11 -17.24 -13.50
C PHE A 27 19.04 -15.74 -13.20
N ASP A 28 19.11 -14.86 -14.21
CA ASP A 28 18.95 -13.42 -14.00
C ASP A 28 17.57 -13.07 -13.43
N VAL A 29 16.52 -13.74 -13.91
CA VAL A 29 15.15 -13.57 -13.38
C VAL A 29 15.04 -14.11 -11.95
N LEU A 30 15.63 -15.28 -11.65
CA LEU A 30 15.63 -15.80 -10.28
C LEU A 30 16.44 -14.94 -9.31
N ALA A 31 17.57 -14.39 -9.77
CA ALA A 31 18.47 -13.57 -8.96
C ALA A 31 17.78 -12.30 -8.44
N ARG A 32 16.91 -11.69 -9.27
CA ARG A 32 16.08 -10.55 -8.87
C ARG A 32 14.77 -10.94 -8.18
N ALA A 33 14.29 -12.18 -8.32
CA ALA A 33 13.02 -12.60 -7.72
C ALA A 33 13.15 -12.89 -6.21
N ARG A 34 12.02 -12.76 -5.50
CA ARG A 34 11.87 -13.31 -4.14
C ARG A 34 11.55 -14.80 -4.25
N LEU A 35 12.36 -15.64 -3.62
CA LEU A 35 12.16 -17.09 -3.57
C LEU A 35 11.60 -17.46 -2.19
N TYR A 36 10.41 -18.04 -2.17
CA TYR A 36 9.64 -18.30 -0.97
C TYR A 36 9.76 -19.77 -0.55
N LEU A 37 10.17 -19.99 0.69
CA LEU A 37 10.18 -21.31 1.32
C LEU A 37 8.98 -21.44 2.23
N VAL A 38 8.33 -22.59 2.18
CA VAL A 38 7.31 -22.95 3.16
C VAL A 38 7.94 -23.15 4.53
N GLN A 39 7.30 -22.65 5.58
CA GLN A 39 7.68 -22.84 6.97
C GLN A 39 6.44 -23.15 7.83
N SER A 40 6.65 -23.85 8.94
CA SER A 40 5.65 -23.93 10.01
C SER A 40 5.57 -22.58 10.71
N ARG A 41 4.36 -22.06 10.92
CA ARG A 41 4.16 -20.83 11.68
C ARG A 41 4.72 -20.95 13.10
N VAL A 42 4.40 -22.05 13.79
CA VAL A 42 4.86 -22.28 15.18
C VAL A 42 6.39 -22.23 15.25
N GLN A 43 7.07 -22.86 14.30
CA GLN A 43 8.53 -22.86 14.24
C GLN A 43 9.08 -21.46 13.94
N SER A 44 8.44 -20.74 13.01
CA SER A 44 8.83 -19.37 12.63
C SER A 44 8.62 -18.38 13.78
N ASP A 45 7.55 -18.53 14.55
CA ASP A 45 7.27 -17.70 15.73
C ASP A 45 8.27 -17.98 16.86
N ALA A 46 8.68 -19.25 17.05
CA ALA A 46 9.68 -19.62 18.05
C ALA A 46 11.12 -19.20 17.66
N HIS A 47 11.43 -19.10 16.37
CA HIS A 47 12.75 -18.76 15.85
C HIS A 47 12.67 -17.71 14.73
N PRO A 48 12.30 -16.45 15.03
CA PRO A 48 11.95 -15.43 14.03
C PRO A 48 13.09 -14.99 13.09
N ASP A 49 14.33 -15.32 13.45
CA ASP A 49 15.52 -15.01 12.65
C ASP A 49 16.08 -16.23 11.90
N SER A 50 15.41 -17.39 12.03
CA SER A 50 15.84 -18.65 11.39
C SER A 50 14.94 -19.02 10.21
N VAL A 51 15.54 -19.70 9.24
CA VAL A 51 14.83 -20.36 8.13
C VAL A 51 15.30 -21.80 8.09
N PHE A 52 14.36 -22.72 8.00
CA PHE A 52 14.64 -24.15 8.04
C PHE A 52 14.44 -24.77 6.66
N PHE A 53 15.35 -25.65 6.26
CA PHE A 53 15.20 -26.42 5.04
C PHE A 53 14.35 -27.67 5.33
N HIS A 54 13.23 -27.76 4.62
CA HIS A 54 12.31 -28.89 4.70
C HIS A 54 12.32 -29.64 3.36
N PRO A 55 13.34 -30.49 3.11
CA PRO A 55 13.44 -31.17 1.83
C PRO A 55 12.33 -32.20 1.60
N THR A 56 11.99 -32.40 0.33
CA THR A 56 11.17 -33.52 -0.10
C THR A 56 11.91 -34.86 0.09
N PRO A 57 11.21 -36.01 0.08
CA PRO A 57 11.86 -37.34 0.12
C PRO A 57 12.93 -37.53 -0.96
N ASP A 58 12.78 -36.89 -2.12
CA ASP A 58 13.73 -36.93 -3.24
C ASP A 58 14.92 -35.96 -3.06
N ARG A 59 15.15 -35.47 -1.84
CA ARG A 59 16.22 -34.52 -1.48
C ARG A 59 16.19 -33.23 -2.30
N MET A 60 15.01 -32.66 -2.51
CA MET A 60 14.82 -31.36 -3.15
C MET A 60 14.33 -30.33 -2.15
N LEU A 61 14.88 -29.11 -2.19
CA LEU A 61 14.32 -27.97 -1.49
C LEU A 61 13.37 -27.23 -2.43
N THR A 62 12.09 -27.18 -2.10
CA THR A 62 11.10 -26.49 -2.92
C THR A 62 11.04 -25.01 -2.58
N VAL A 63 11.07 -24.17 -3.63
CA VAL A 63 10.82 -22.73 -3.54
C VAL A 63 9.80 -22.28 -4.55
N HIS A 64 9.05 -21.25 -4.20
CA HIS A 64 8.07 -20.63 -5.07
C HIS A 64 8.45 -19.19 -5.39
N THR A 65 8.13 -18.72 -6.58
CA THR A 65 8.09 -17.28 -6.87
C THR A 65 6.77 -16.68 -6.42
N ALA A 66 6.72 -15.35 -6.29
CA ALA A 66 5.59 -14.66 -5.67
C ALA A 66 4.23 -14.93 -6.35
N GLY A 67 4.18 -15.11 -7.67
CA GLY A 67 2.94 -15.41 -8.41
C GLY A 67 2.48 -16.86 -8.28
N MET A 68 3.32 -17.75 -7.76
CA MET A 68 3.04 -19.18 -7.58
C MET A 68 2.66 -19.55 -6.14
N LEU A 69 2.54 -18.56 -5.24
CA LEU A 69 2.19 -18.80 -3.86
C LEU A 69 0.72 -19.20 -3.70
N PRO A 70 0.41 -20.18 -2.83
CA PRO A 70 -0.96 -20.53 -2.52
C PRO A 70 -1.61 -19.46 -1.63
N ALA A 71 -2.93 -19.55 -1.45
CA ALA A 71 -3.61 -18.70 -0.48
C ALA A 71 -3.05 -18.91 0.95
N PRO A 72 -2.88 -17.83 1.74
CA PRO A 72 -2.46 -17.93 3.14
C PRO A 72 -3.33 -18.85 3.98
N THR A 73 -2.71 -19.74 4.74
CA THR A 73 -3.38 -20.52 5.80
C THR A 73 -2.84 -20.09 7.17
N PRO A 74 -3.57 -20.36 8.28
CA PRO A 74 -3.11 -19.92 9.60
C PRO A 74 -1.79 -20.58 10.02
N GLU A 75 -1.56 -21.83 9.61
CA GLU A 75 -0.48 -22.69 10.13
C GLU A 75 0.76 -22.70 9.23
N THR A 76 0.58 -22.37 7.94
CA THR A 76 1.66 -22.36 6.95
C THR A 76 2.02 -20.93 6.58
N VAL A 77 3.29 -20.62 6.72
CA VAL A 77 3.85 -19.31 6.38
C VAL A 77 4.97 -19.46 5.36
N PHE A 78 5.34 -18.36 4.72
CA PHE A 78 6.41 -18.35 3.73
C PHE A 78 7.47 -17.33 4.11
N GLU A 79 8.73 -17.73 4.05
CA GLU A 79 9.87 -16.85 4.19
C GLU A 79 10.51 -16.62 2.83
N SER A 80 10.78 -15.36 2.47
CA SER A 80 11.43 -15.05 1.20
C SER A 80 12.95 -14.87 1.37
N ARG A 81 13.72 -15.42 0.45
CA ARG A 81 15.18 -15.26 0.36
C ARG A 81 15.61 -15.02 -1.10
N SER A 82 16.77 -14.41 -1.27
CA SER A 82 17.39 -14.22 -2.59
C SER A 82 18.14 -15.47 -3.03
N LEU A 83 18.36 -15.61 -4.32
CA LEU A 83 19.23 -16.66 -4.87
C LEU A 83 20.66 -16.58 -4.28
N GLY A 84 21.16 -15.36 -4.05
CA GLY A 84 22.46 -15.12 -3.42
C GLY A 84 22.52 -15.61 -1.96
N TRP A 85 21.44 -15.47 -1.19
CA TRP A 85 21.36 -16.01 0.16
C TRP A 85 21.52 -17.53 0.14
N PHE A 86 20.77 -18.23 -0.73
CA PHE A 86 20.91 -19.68 -0.90
C PHE A 86 22.33 -20.08 -1.24
N SER A 87 22.98 -19.39 -2.18
CA SER A 87 24.37 -19.69 -2.56
C SER A 87 25.39 -19.59 -1.40
N THR A 88 25.04 -18.84 -0.34
CA THR A 88 25.91 -18.60 0.81
C THR A 88 25.67 -19.60 1.93
N VAL A 89 24.41 -19.97 2.17
CA VAL A 89 24.04 -20.82 3.33
C VAL A 89 24.02 -22.31 3.01
N TRP A 90 24.00 -22.69 1.73
CA TRP A 90 23.91 -24.10 1.32
C TRP A 90 25.14 -24.90 1.77
N ALA A 91 24.91 -25.93 2.59
CA ALA A 91 25.93 -26.84 3.10
C ALA A 91 26.07 -28.09 2.22
N ALA A 92 27.11 -28.90 2.46
CA ALA A 92 27.35 -30.11 1.67
C ALA A 92 26.33 -31.24 1.94
N ASP A 93 25.71 -31.24 3.13
CA ASP A 93 24.68 -32.19 3.56
C ASP A 93 23.25 -31.73 3.22
N ASP A 94 23.08 -30.49 2.77
CA ASP A 94 21.81 -29.93 2.32
C ASP A 94 21.26 -30.66 1.06
N PRO A 95 20.04 -30.31 0.61
CA PRO A 95 19.39 -30.96 -0.53
C PRO A 95 20.21 -30.83 -1.82
N ALA A 96 20.15 -31.86 -2.67
CA ALA A 96 20.94 -31.92 -3.91
C ALA A 96 20.39 -31.01 -5.01
N PHE A 97 19.14 -30.56 -4.86
CA PHE A 97 18.45 -29.71 -5.82
C PHE A 97 17.65 -28.61 -5.12
N LEU A 98 17.62 -27.43 -5.75
CA LEU A 98 16.62 -26.39 -5.54
C LEU A 98 15.53 -26.54 -6.62
N ALA A 99 14.34 -26.96 -6.21
CA ALA A 99 13.18 -27.09 -7.08
C ALA A 99 12.38 -25.77 -7.08
N VAL A 100 12.46 -25.04 -8.19
CA VAL A 100 11.75 -23.77 -8.39
C VAL A 100 10.41 -24.07 -9.03
N ASN A 101 9.31 -23.64 -8.39
CA ASN A 101 7.94 -23.76 -8.90
C ASN A 101 7.58 -25.16 -9.47
N PRO A 102 7.86 -26.26 -8.74
CA PRO A 102 7.63 -27.61 -9.26
C PRO A 102 6.17 -27.83 -9.66
N GLY A 103 5.96 -28.54 -10.77
CA GLY A 103 4.65 -28.80 -11.36
C GLY A 103 4.12 -27.69 -12.26
N SER A 104 4.91 -26.63 -12.51
CA SER A 104 4.53 -25.53 -13.40
C SER A 104 5.33 -25.53 -14.70
N PRO A 105 4.83 -24.91 -15.78
CA PRO A 105 5.62 -24.76 -17.01
C PRO A 105 6.95 -24.03 -16.80
N ALA A 106 7.02 -23.11 -15.82
CA ALA A 106 8.23 -22.38 -15.43
C ALA A 106 9.17 -23.13 -14.47
N GLU A 107 8.88 -24.40 -14.16
CA GLU A 107 9.65 -25.17 -13.17
C GLU A 107 11.12 -25.35 -13.56
N ALA A 108 12.03 -25.39 -12.59
CA ALA A 108 13.41 -25.82 -12.81
C ALA A 108 13.94 -26.55 -11.58
N TYR A 109 14.85 -27.50 -11.82
CA TYR A 109 15.51 -28.29 -10.79
C TYR A 109 17.01 -28.00 -10.88
N LEU A 110 17.47 -27.10 -10.02
CA LEU A 110 18.82 -26.55 -10.08
C LEU A 110 19.74 -27.36 -9.16
N THR A 111 20.86 -27.83 -9.69
CA THR A 111 21.88 -28.54 -8.91
C THR A 111 22.61 -27.61 -7.94
N THR A 112 23.13 -28.17 -6.85
CA THR A 112 23.73 -27.41 -5.75
C THR A 112 25.23 -27.70 -5.59
N THR A 113 25.91 -28.03 -6.69
CA THR A 113 27.37 -28.23 -6.65
C THR A 113 28.09 -26.91 -6.34
N PRO A 114 29.34 -26.93 -5.83
CA PRO A 114 30.08 -25.69 -5.57
C PRO A 114 30.18 -24.73 -6.77
N ALA A 115 30.27 -25.28 -7.99
CA ALA A 115 30.27 -24.48 -9.21
C ALA A 115 28.91 -23.84 -9.50
N ASP A 116 27.81 -24.56 -9.24
CA ASP A 116 26.45 -24.04 -9.41
C ASP A 116 26.15 -22.94 -8.40
N LEU A 117 26.54 -23.12 -7.13
CA LEU A 117 26.38 -22.11 -6.10
C LEU A 117 27.19 -20.84 -6.43
N ALA A 118 28.42 -20.99 -6.96
CA ALA A 118 29.21 -19.86 -7.45
C ALA A 118 28.51 -19.13 -8.61
N ARG A 119 27.87 -19.87 -9.53
CA ARG A 119 27.07 -19.30 -10.61
C ARG A 119 25.85 -18.53 -10.08
N TRP A 120 25.12 -19.11 -9.14
CA TRP A 120 23.96 -18.46 -8.50
C TRP A 120 24.36 -17.14 -7.84
N ARG A 121 25.50 -17.14 -7.14
CA ARG A 121 26.07 -15.93 -6.53
C ARG A 121 26.41 -14.88 -7.58
N ALA A 122 27.05 -15.25 -8.68
CA ALA A 122 27.42 -14.31 -9.73
C ALA A 122 26.20 -13.59 -10.32
N HIS A 123 25.11 -14.33 -10.59
CA HIS A 123 23.86 -13.72 -11.05
C HIS A 123 23.20 -12.85 -9.98
N ALA A 124 23.23 -13.27 -8.71
CA ALA A 124 22.71 -12.48 -7.59
C ALA A 124 23.48 -11.17 -7.38
N ASP A 125 24.80 -11.19 -7.48
CA ASP A 125 25.67 -10.02 -7.35
C ASP A 125 25.49 -9.05 -8.54
N ALA A 126 25.14 -9.56 -9.71
CA ALA A 126 24.84 -8.76 -10.91
C ALA A 126 23.40 -8.21 -10.95
N ALA A 127 22.50 -8.73 -10.11
CA ALA A 127 21.09 -8.33 -10.15
C ALA A 127 20.91 -6.86 -9.71
N PRO A 128 20.16 -6.04 -10.46
CA PRO A 128 20.01 -4.62 -10.15
C PRO A 128 19.15 -4.35 -8.90
N CYS A 129 18.30 -5.31 -8.51
CA CYS A 129 17.45 -5.21 -7.33
C CYS A 129 17.02 -6.60 -6.84
N TYR A 130 16.58 -6.67 -5.57
CA TYR A 130 15.93 -7.84 -4.99
C TYR A 130 14.44 -7.60 -4.78
N GLY A 131 13.61 -8.34 -5.51
CA GLY A 131 12.17 -8.16 -5.60
C GLY A 131 11.73 -7.42 -6.87
N LEU A 132 10.44 -7.14 -6.94
CA LEU A 132 9.88 -6.32 -8.02
C LEU A 132 10.37 -4.87 -7.88
N PRO A 133 10.69 -4.18 -8.99
CA PRO A 133 11.11 -2.79 -8.94
C PRO A 133 10.05 -1.87 -8.33
N GLU A 134 10.48 -0.98 -7.43
CA GLU A 134 9.66 0.10 -6.89
C GLU A 134 9.26 1.11 -7.98
N LEU A 135 8.21 1.88 -7.74
CA LEU A 135 7.65 2.90 -8.63
C LEU A 135 7.20 2.37 -10.01
N LYS A 136 6.87 1.07 -10.08
CA LYS A 136 6.30 0.42 -11.27
C LYS A 136 5.01 -0.31 -10.92
N VAL A 137 4.13 -0.46 -11.91
CA VAL A 137 2.91 -1.25 -11.77
C VAL A 137 3.24 -2.74 -11.91
N HIS A 138 2.85 -3.52 -10.91
CA HIS A 138 2.92 -4.98 -10.95
C HIS A 138 1.56 -5.58 -10.64
N ALA A 139 1.14 -6.56 -11.43
CA ALA A 139 -0.12 -7.27 -11.25
C ALA A 139 0.08 -8.78 -11.31
N LEU A 140 -0.78 -9.50 -10.62
CA LEU A 140 -1.06 -10.91 -10.88
C LEU A 140 -2.06 -11.01 -12.02
N PHE A 141 -1.71 -11.70 -13.10
CA PHE A 141 -2.61 -12.02 -14.21
C PHE A 141 -3.54 -13.19 -13.89
N THR A 142 -3.16 -14.04 -12.93
CA THR A 142 -3.99 -15.10 -12.36
C THR A 142 -3.88 -15.09 -10.84
N GLY A 143 -4.97 -15.34 -10.12
CA GLY A 143 -4.98 -15.41 -8.65
C GLY A 143 -5.18 -14.06 -7.93
N GLY A 144 -5.12 -12.94 -8.64
CA GLY A 144 -5.56 -11.62 -8.16
C GLY A 144 -6.72 -11.09 -8.99
N PRO A 145 -7.72 -10.39 -8.40
CA PRO A 145 -8.82 -9.82 -9.16
C PRO A 145 -8.32 -8.64 -10.01
N LEU A 146 -8.68 -8.63 -11.29
CA LEU A 146 -8.35 -7.52 -12.21
C LEU A 146 -9.52 -6.55 -12.41
N HIS A 147 -10.73 -6.96 -12.06
CA HIS A 147 -11.97 -6.21 -12.24
C HIS A 147 -12.91 -6.40 -11.04
N GLY A 148 -13.95 -5.57 -10.96
CA GLY A 148 -14.98 -5.61 -9.91
C GLY A 148 -14.57 -4.89 -8.63
N ASP A 149 -15.47 -4.91 -7.64
CA ASP A 149 -15.36 -4.08 -6.43
C ASP A 149 -14.12 -4.40 -5.57
N ILE A 150 -13.71 -5.68 -5.51
CA ILE A 150 -12.49 -6.07 -4.79
C ILE A 150 -11.26 -5.49 -5.50
N ALA A 151 -11.20 -5.57 -6.84
CA ALA A 151 -10.09 -4.98 -7.59
C ALA A 151 -10.05 -3.45 -7.41
N HIS A 152 -11.21 -2.79 -7.43
CA HIS A 152 -11.30 -1.36 -7.16
C HIS A 152 -10.79 -1.02 -5.75
N GLY A 153 -11.23 -1.75 -4.72
CA GLY A 153 -10.75 -1.58 -3.35
C GLY A 153 -9.24 -1.84 -3.18
N LEU A 154 -8.67 -2.77 -3.95
CA LEU A 154 -7.21 -3.02 -3.95
C LEU A 154 -6.47 -1.88 -4.65
N ALA A 155 -7.02 -1.36 -5.75
CA ALA A 155 -6.47 -0.23 -6.50
C ALA A 155 -6.44 1.07 -5.69
N VAL A 156 -7.33 1.25 -4.70
CA VAL A 156 -7.25 2.32 -3.69
C VAL A 156 -5.92 2.30 -2.92
N GLY A 157 -5.33 1.12 -2.70
CA GLY A 157 -4.00 0.96 -2.12
C GLY A 157 -2.83 1.17 -3.10
N GLY A 158 -3.12 1.59 -4.33
CA GLY A 158 -2.16 1.64 -5.45
C GLY A 158 -0.89 2.44 -5.15
N HIS A 159 -1.00 3.57 -4.44
CA HIS A 159 0.16 4.39 -4.03
C HIS A 159 1.21 3.58 -3.27
N LEU A 160 0.79 2.76 -2.29
CA LEU A 160 1.70 1.92 -1.51
C LEU A 160 2.21 0.74 -2.32
N ALA A 161 1.34 0.09 -3.10
CA ALA A 161 1.73 -1.06 -3.91
C ALA A 161 2.83 -0.68 -4.93
N VAL A 162 2.65 0.44 -5.64
CA VAL A 162 3.63 0.96 -6.59
C VAL A 162 4.90 1.41 -5.87
N SER A 163 4.78 2.19 -4.78
CA SER A 163 5.95 2.68 -4.04
C SER A 163 6.80 1.53 -3.48
N ASN A 164 6.20 0.43 -3.05
CA ASN A 164 6.90 -0.69 -2.43
C ASN A 164 7.33 -1.79 -3.42
N GLY A 165 7.00 -1.68 -4.70
CA GLY A 165 7.25 -2.74 -5.67
C GLY A 165 6.48 -4.02 -5.31
N GLU A 166 5.16 -3.90 -5.15
CA GLU A 166 4.27 -5.01 -4.77
C GLU A 166 3.17 -5.18 -5.81
N PHE A 167 2.67 -6.41 -5.96
CA PHE A 167 1.49 -6.66 -6.79
C PHE A 167 0.30 -5.88 -6.22
N TRP A 168 -0.33 -5.00 -6.99
CA TRP A 168 -1.42 -4.17 -6.49
C TRP A 168 -2.67 -5.01 -6.17
N ASN A 169 -2.88 -6.12 -6.88
CA ASN A 169 -4.08 -6.97 -6.78
C ASN A 169 -3.89 -8.26 -5.97
N ALA A 170 -2.79 -8.42 -5.23
CA ALA A 170 -2.57 -9.63 -4.42
C ALA A 170 -3.32 -9.54 -3.08
N LEU A 171 -4.59 -9.96 -3.05
CA LEU A 171 -5.38 -10.07 -1.81
C LEU A 171 -4.91 -11.24 -0.92
N ALA A 172 -4.62 -12.38 -1.54
CA ALA A 172 -3.98 -13.54 -0.89
C ALA A 172 -2.50 -13.26 -0.60
N TYR A 173 -2.25 -12.30 0.29
CA TYR A 173 -0.99 -11.60 0.41
C TYR A 173 0.02 -12.32 1.32
N HIS A 174 1.24 -12.52 0.82
CA HIS A 174 2.41 -12.95 1.60
C HIS A 174 3.51 -11.89 1.69
N GLY A 175 3.41 -10.82 0.90
CA GLY A 175 4.40 -9.72 0.88
C GLY A 175 5.83 -10.19 0.69
N GLY A 176 6.77 -9.61 1.43
CA GLY A 176 8.17 -10.03 1.49
C GLY A 176 8.42 -11.27 2.35
N GLY A 177 7.38 -11.98 2.80
CA GLY A 177 7.48 -13.12 3.71
C GLY A 177 7.03 -12.78 5.12
N TYR A 178 6.68 -13.81 5.89
CA TYR A 178 5.96 -13.69 7.16
C TYR A 178 6.69 -12.84 8.19
N GLN A 179 7.94 -13.16 8.53
CA GLN A 179 8.70 -12.39 9.50
C GLN A 179 9.08 -10.99 8.99
N HIS A 180 9.26 -10.84 7.67
CA HIS A 180 9.48 -9.53 7.06
C HIS A 180 8.26 -8.62 7.24
N GLU A 181 7.06 -9.09 6.92
CA GLU A 181 5.83 -8.30 7.10
C GLU A 181 5.59 -7.96 8.57
N ARG A 182 5.80 -8.90 9.49
CA ARG A 182 5.69 -8.65 10.94
C ARG A 182 6.66 -7.56 11.39
N ARG A 183 7.94 -7.65 11.03
CA ARG A 183 8.94 -6.62 11.36
C ARG A 183 8.58 -5.27 10.73
N ARG A 184 8.10 -5.26 9.49
CA ARG A 184 7.70 -4.05 8.76
C ARG A 184 6.57 -3.32 9.50
N VAL A 185 5.50 -4.02 9.85
CA VAL A 185 4.34 -3.40 10.52
C VAL A 185 4.65 -3.03 11.96
N ALA A 186 5.41 -3.85 12.68
CA ALA A 186 5.85 -3.52 14.05
C ALA A 186 6.71 -2.24 14.05
N LYS A 187 7.69 -2.14 13.14
CA LYS A 187 8.59 -0.99 13.06
C LYS A 187 7.87 0.30 12.65
N SER A 188 6.97 0.22 11.67
CA SER A 188 6.40 1.42 11.03
C SER A 188 5.06 1.85 11.63
N TRP A 189 4.37 0.94 12.33
CA TRP A 189 3.02 1.17 12.86
C TRP A 189 2.86 0.77 14.33
N GLY A 190 3.86 0.15 14.95
CA GLY A 190 3.76 -0.35 16.33
C GLY A 190 2.83 -1.56 16.48
N ILE A 191 2.38 -2.18 15.38
CA ILE A 191 1.45 -3.31 15.39
C ILE A 191 2.22 -4.59 15.68
N THR A 192 1.90 -5.25 16.79
CA THR A 192 2.58 -6.51 17.19
C THR A 192 1.64 -7.69 17.31
N ASP A 193 0.33 -7.44 17.38
CA ASP A 193 -0.69 -8.47 17.46
C ASP A 193 -1.95 -8.15 16.63
N ARG A 194 -2.95 -9.03 16.75
CA ARG A 194 -4.23 -8.91 16.06
C ARG A 194 -5.09 -7.75 16.58
N ALA A 195 -5.04 -7.44 17.87
CA ALA A 195 -5.84 -6.38 18.45
C ALA A 195 -5.36 -5.01 17.95
N ASP A 196 -4.04 -4.80 17.95
CA ASP A 196 -3.39 -3.62 17.37
C ASP A 196 -3.77 -3.44 15.90
N TRP A 197 -3.72 -4.54 15.13
CA TRP A 197 -4.06 -4.53 13.72
C TRP A 197 -5.52 -4.15 13.48
N LEU A 198 -6.47 -4.78 14.18
CA LEU A 198 -7.90 -4.48 14.04
C LEU A 198 -8.20 -3.02 14.42
N ALA A 199 -7.63 -2.52 15.53
CA ALA A 199 -7.82 -1.15 15.96
C ALA A 199 -7.27 -0.16 14.92
N THR A 200 -6.05 -0.39 14.42
CA THR A 200 -5.43 0.47 13.41
C THR A 200 -6.21 0.44 12.09
N LEU A 201 -6.61 -0.75 11.64
CA LEU A 201 -7.40 -0.90 10.42
C LEU A 201 -8.74 -0.17 10.53
N GLU A 202 -9.42 -0.26 11.67
CA GLU A 202 -10.70 0.43 11.87
C GLU A 202 -10.53 1.95 11.94
N GLN A 203 -9.45 2.46 12.53
CA GLN A 203 -9.13 3.88 12.51
C GLN A 203 -8.93 4.41 11.08
N LEU A 204 -8.17 3.67 10.26
CA LEU A 204 -7.93 4.02 8.86
C LEU A 204 -9.23 3.94 8.03
N LEU A 205 -10.04 2.89 8.21
CA LEU A 205 -11.32 2.75 7.51
C LEU A 205 -12.35 3.80 7.94
N SER A 206 -12.29 4.25 9.19
CA SER A 206 -13.12 5.35 9.71
C SER A 206 -12.52 6.73 9.45
N THR A 207 -11.39 6.82 8.76
CA THR A 207 -10.70 8.08 8.41
C THR A 207 -10.38 8.97 9.61
N THR A 208 -10.05 8.37 10.75
CA THR A 208 -9.79 9.10 12.00
C THR A 208 -8.31 9.39 12.26
N VAL A 209 -7.41 8.93 11.39
CA VAL A 209 -5.97 9.24 11.48
C VAL A 209 -5.68 10.59 10.83
N VAL A 210 -6.40 10.97 9.78
CA VAL A 210 -6.41 12.33 9.23
C VAL A 210 -6.86 13.33 10.30
N SER A 211 -6.18 14.48 10.37
CA SER A 211 -6.55 15.55 11.30
C SER A 211 -7.94 16.13 10.98
N PRO A 212 -8.86 16.19 11.95
CA PRO A 212 -10.17 16.82 11.75
C PRO A 212 -10.08 18.29 11.31
N VAL A 213 -9.00 19.00 11.67
CA VAL A 213 -8.79 20.40 11.28
C VAL A 213 -8.47 20.52 9.79
N TRP A 214 -7.78 19.53 9.20
CA TRP A 214 -7.53 19.48 7.75
C TRP A 214 -8.83 19.29 6.99
N GLU A 215 -9.63 18.30 7.38
CA GLU A 215 -10.94 18.07 6.77
C GLU A 215 -11.91 19.23 7.00
N PHE A 216 -11.86 19.90 8.17
CA PHE A 216 -12.64 21.10 8.41
C PHE A 216 -12.32 22.20 7.37
N ALA A 217 -11.04 22.52 7.18
CA ALA A 217 -10.63 23.54 6.24
C ALA A 217 -11.11 23.20 4.82
N LEU A 218 -10.87 21.98 4.34
CA LEU A 218 -11.27 21.52 3.01
C LEU A 218 -12.80 21.50 2.83
N ARG A 219 -13.54 21.10 3.87
CA ARG A 219 -15.00 21.08 3.87
C ARG A 219 -15.59 22.49 3.75
N VAL A 220 -15.03 23.49 4.45
CA VAL A 220 -15.45 24.89 4.27
C VAL A 220 -15.32 25.30 2.82
N ARG A 221 -14.18 25.01 2.16
CA ARG A 221 -13.99 25.33 0.74
C ARG A 221 -14.99 24.60 -0.16
N ARG A 222 -15.27 23.33 0.14
CA ARG A 222 -16.23 22.53 -0.64
C ARG A 222 -17.65 23.10 -0.58
N VAL A 223 -18.09 23.59 0.58
CA VAL A 223 -19.39 24.27 0.70
C VAL A 223 -19.39 25.60 -0.04
N LEU A 224 -18.32 26.40 0.08
CA LEU A 224 -18.20 27.64 -0.68
C LEU A 224 -18.26 27.41 -2.20
N ALA A 225 -17.57 26.36 -2.68
CA ALA A 225 -17.55 26.02 -4.11
C ALA A 225 -18.86 25.40 -4.62
N SER A 226 -19.71 24.86 -3.74
CA SER A 226 -21.07 24.44 -4.14
C SER A 226 -22.04 25.61 -4.20
N ASP A 227 -21.85 26.59 -3.32
CA ASP A 227 -22.72 27.78 -3.24
C ASP A 227 -22.34 28.83 -4.29
N PHE A 228 -21.07 28.90 -4.66
CA PHE A 228 -20.52 29.78 -5.67
C PHE A 228 -20.02 28.95 -6.85
N ALA A 229 -20.64 29.08 -8.03
CA ALA A 229 -20.26 28.35 -9.25
C ALA A 229 -18.96 28.88 -9.88
N GLY A 230 -17.89 29.01 -9.08
CA GLY A 230 -16.60 29.54 -9.47
C GLY A 230 -15.48 29.22 -8.47
N PRO A 231 -14.22 29.51 -8.82
CA PRO A 231 -13.07 29.21 -7.97
C PRO A 231 -13.13 29.99 -6.66
N VAL A 232 -12.90 29.30 -5.55
CA VAL A 232 -12.81 29.92 -4.22
C VAL A 232 -11.40 30.47 -4.01
N ASP A 233 -11.30 31.79 -3.96
CA ASP A 233 -10.08 32.52 -3.57
C ASP A 233 -9.65 32.18 -2.13
N VAL A 234 -8.34 32.26 -1.87
CA VAL A 234 -7.72 31.91 -0.59
C VAL A 234 -8.16 32.85 0.53
N GLU A 235 -8.30 34.16 0.28
CA GLU A 235 -8.78 35.10 1.30
C GLU A 235 -10.26 34.88 1.61
N HIS A 236 -11.09 34.64 0.59
CA HIS A 236 -12.49 34.27 0.81
C HIS A 236 -12.60 32.98 1.63
N TRP A 237 -11.78 31.97 1.33
CA TRP A 237 -11.74 30.73 2.11
C TRP A 237 -11.33 30.98 3.57
N ARG A 238 -10.31 31.81 3.82
CA ARG A 238 -9.88 32.19 5.17
C ARG A 238 -10.98 32.89 5.96
N HIS A 239 -11.67 33.85 5.34
CA HIS A 239 -12.76 34.59 5.98
C HIS A 239 -13.94 33.68 6.32
N ALA A 240 -14.34 32.79 5.41
CA ALA A 240 -15.43 31.86 5.65
C ALA A 240 -15.10 30.85 6.78
N ALA A 241 -13.85 30.36 6.81
CA ALA A 241 -13.40 29.45 7.85
C ALA A 241 -13.40 30.15 9.22
N GLU A 242 -12.89 31.38 9.30
CA GLU A 242 -12.98 32.20 10.51
C GLU A 242 -14.43 32.40 10.96
N ALA A 243 -15.31 32.84 10.05
CA ALA A 243 -16.70 33.08 10.37
C ALA A 243 -17.41 31.80 10.85
N SER A 244 -17.07 30.64 10.27
CA SER A 244 -17.58 29.35 10.72
C SER A 244 -17.09 28.98 12.12
N LEU A 245 -15.82 29.23 12.44
CA LEU A 245 -15.26 28.95 13.77
C LEU A 245 -15.88 29.85 14.84
N ARG A 246 -16.04 31.15 14.55
CA ARG A 246 -16.72 32.10 15.45
C ARG A 246 -18.15 31.67 15.75
N ARG A 247 -18.94 31.37 14.70
CA ARG A 247 -20.32 30.88 14.86
C ARG A 247 -20.39 29.57 15.64
N ASN A 248 -19.44 28.66 15.44
CA ASN A 248 -19.41 27.41 16.19
C ASN A 248 -19.10 27.64 17.68
N ALA A 249 -18.19 28.56 18.00
CA ALA A 249 -17.89 28.94 19.38
C ALA A 249 -19.08 29.63 20.06
N GLU A 250 -19.80 30.49 19.34
CA GLU A 250 -21.03 31.13 19.80
C GLU A 250 -22.13 30.09 20.08
N ARG A 251 -22.41 29.20 19.12
CA ARG A 251 -23.40 28.12 19.28
C ARG A 251 -23.06 27.14 20.39
N ALA A 252 -21.78 26.86 20.61
CA ALA A 252 -21.35 26.02 21.72
C ALA A 252 -21.63 26.67 23.09
N ALA A 253 -21.74 28.01 23.16
CA ALA A 253 -22.07 28.76 24.36
C ALA A 253 -23.58 28.98 24.55
N GLU A 254 -24.42 28.63 23.56
CA GLU A 254 -25.89 28.75 23.66
C GLU A 254 -26.48 27.68 24.59
N PRO A 255 -27.60 27.96 25.29
CA PRO A 255 -28.29 26.97 26.11
C PRO A 255 -28.77 25.77 25.27
N GLN A 256 -28.41 24.56 25.68
CA GLN A 256 -28.80 23.32 25.00
C GLN A 256 -29.73 22.49 25.88
N LEU A 257 -30.80 21.97 25.28
CA LEU A 257 -31.71 21.03 25.93
C LEU A 257 -31.07 19.63 25.88
N THR A 258 -30.70 19.11 27.04
CA THR A 258 -30.18 17.74 27.22
C THR A 258 -31.19 16.90 27.99
N PRO A 259 -31.02 15.56 28.08
CA PRO A 259 -31.88 14.71 28.90
C PRO A 259 -31.98 15.14 30.38
N ASP A 260 -30.98 15.87 30.87
CA ASP A 260 -30.90 16.39 32.25
C ASP A 260 -31.43 17.83 32.40
N GLY A 261 -31.97 18.44 31.34
CA GLY A 261 -32.56 19.79 31.34
C GLY A 261 -31.84 20.81 30.44
N VAL A 262 -32.03 22.10 30.72
CA VAL A 262 -31.29 23.16 30.00
C VAL A 262 -29.89 23.27 30.58
N THR A 263 -28.89 22.88 29.81
CA THR A 263 -27.48 23.05 30.16
C THR A 263 -26.91 24.25 29.41
N VAL A 264 -26.19 25.12 30.12
CA VAL A 264 -25.45 26.23 29.51
C VAL A 264 -23.98 25.86 29.60
N ALA A 265 -23.35 25.58 28.46
CA ALA A 265 -21.92 25.33 28.44
C ALA A 265 -21.17 26.65 28.69
N ARG A 266 -20.05 26.57 29.40
CA ARG A 266 -19.20 27.75 29.62
C ARG A 266 -18.64 28.24 28.26
N PRO A 267 -18.74 29.54 27.94
CA PRO A 267 -18.15 30.07 26.72
C PRO A 267 -16.65 29.77 26.64
N ARG A 268 -16.17 29.33 25.47
CA ARG A 268 -14.74 29.10 25.25
C ARG A 268 -13.97 30.43 25.40
N PRO A 269 -12.78 30.43 26.01
CA PRO A 269 -11.95 31.64 26.10
C PRO A 269 -11.67 32.23 24.71
N SER A 270 -11.83 33.55 24.55
CA SER A 270 -11.61 34.21 23.26
C SER A 270 -10.23 33.96 22.67
N ALA A 271 -9.18 33.93 23.51
CA ALA A 271 -7.82 33.63 23.08
C ALA A 271 -7.65 32.23 22.44
N GLU A 272 -8.42 31.25 22.91
CA GLU A 272 -8.41 29.89 22.35
C GLU A 272 -9.04 29.88 20.95
N VAL A 273 -10.18 30.56 20.79
CA VAL A 273 -10.89 30.70 19.51
C VAL A 273 -10.03 31.46 18.50
N GLU A 274 -9.38 32.56 18.89
CA GLU A 274 -8.45 33.30 18.02
C GLU A 274 -7.24 32.45 17.61
N GLY A 275 -6.70 31.66 18.54
CA GLY A 275 -5.59 30.74 18.26
C GLY A 275 -5.97 29.67 17.22
N GLU A 276 -7.17 29.09 17.35
CA GLU A 276 -7.74 28.12 16.41
C GLU A 276 -7.93 28.75 15.02
N ILE A 277 -8.54 29.94 14.96
CA ILE A 277 -8.72 30.70 13.71
C ILE A 277 -7.38 30.97 13.03
N ALA A 278 -6.38 31.44 13.78
CA ALA A 278 -5.05 31.72 13.25
C ALA A 278 -4.38 30.43 12.73
N GLY A 279 -4.55 29.31 13.41
CA GLY A 279 -4.09 27.99 12.98
C GLY A 279 -4.71 27.56 11.66
N VAL A 280 -6.04 27.63 11.54
CA VAL A 280 -6.76 27.29 10.31
C VAL A 280 -6.37 28.19 9.14
N LYS A 281 -6.22 29.51 9.35
CA LYS A 281 -5.78 30.43 8.28
C LYS A 281 -4.38 30.11 7.75
N ARG A 282 -3.45 29.70 8.63
CA ARG A 282 -2.10 29.25 8.23
C ARG A 282 -2.18 27.94 7.43
N LEU A 283 -2.97 26.97 7.90
CA LEU A 283 -3.19 25.71 7.22
C LEU A 283 -3.77 25.90 5.81
N ILE A 284 -4.76 26.79 5.65
CA ILE A 284 -5.33 27.16 4.35
C ILE A 284 -4.24 27.65 3.40
N GLY A 285 -3.35 28.53 3.88
CA GLY A 285 -2.22 29.01 3.07
C GLY A 285 -1.27 27.89 2.64
N ARG A 286 -0.98 26.95 3.55
CA ARG A 286 -0.16 25.78 3.28
C ARG A 286 -0.78 24.84 2.26
N ILE A 287 -2.08 24.54 2.39
CA ILE A 287 -2.81 23.74 1.39
C ILE A 287 -2.75 24.42 0.02
N ALA A 288 -2.99 25.73 -0.05
CA ALA A 288 -2.95 26.47 -1.32
C ALA A 288 -1.59 26.40 -2.01
N ARG A 289 -0.48 26.42 -1.26
CA ARG A 289 0.89 26.25 -1.80
C ARG A 289 1.14 24.83 -2.32
N TYR A 290 0.70 23.80 -1.60
CA TYR A 290 0.76 22.43 -2.12
C TYR A 290 -0.05 22.28 -3.40
N GLU A 291 -1.29 22.80 -3.44
CA GLU A 291 -2.11 22.73 -4.64
C GLU A 291 -1.50 23.51 -5.82
N GLN A 292 -0.87 24.66 -5.56
CA GLN A 292 -0.13 25.38 -6.60
C GLN A 292 0.98 24.50 -7.18
N ARG A 293 1.74 23.82 -6.32
CA ARG A 293 2.78 22.89 -6.76
C ARG A 293 2.19 21.68 -7.51
N PHE A 294 1.10 21.13 -7.01
CA PHE A 294 0.41 19.99 -7.64
C PHE A 294 -0.05 20.33 -9.05
N ARG A 295 -0.57 21.54 -9.27
CA ARG A 295 -0.92 22.03 -10.61
C ARG A 295 0.31 22.19 -11.51
N ALA A 296 1.39 22.76 -10.98
CA ALA A 296 2.63 22.94 -11.73
C ALA A 296 3.25 21.60 -12.19
N ASP A 297 3.13 20.56 -11.35
CA ASP A 297 3.71 19.24 -11.61
C ASP A 297 2.69 18.23 -12.20
N GLY A 298 1.49 18.68 -12.57
CA GLY A 298 0.48 17.86 -13.28
C GLY A 298 -0.32 16.88 -12.42
N LEU A 299 -0.23 16.97 -11.09
CA LEU A 299 -1.00 16.16 -10.15
C LEU A 299 -2.45 16.65 -9.99
N LEU A 300 -2.69 17.94 -10.24
CA LEU A 300 -4.01 18.55 -10.36
C LEU A 300 -4.17 19.24 -11.72
N PRO A 301 -5.38 19.32 -12.29
CA PRO A 301 -5.67 20.20 -13.42
C PRO A 301 -5.55 21.68 -13.03
N GLU A 302 -5.46 22.59 -14.01
CA GLU A 302 -5.20 24.03 -13.79
C GLU A 302 -6.17 24.72 -12.82
N ASP A 303 -7.45 24.32 -12.83
CA ASP A 303 -8.50 24.82 -11.93
C ASP A 303 -8.80 23.84 -10.77
N GLY A 304 -8.05 22.74 -10.71
CA GLY A 304 -8.21 21.67 -9.74
C GLY A 304 -7.80 22.07 -8.33
N TRP A 305 -8.49 21.49 -7.35
CA TRP A 305 -8.21 21.63 -5.93
C TRP A 305 -8.56 20.33 -5.18
N VAL A 306 -7.96 20.12 -4.01
CA VAL A 306 -8.15 18.90 -3.23
C VAL A 306 -9.40 19.01 -2.36
N ARG A 307 -10.35 18.08 -2.53
CA ARG A 307 -11.65 18.16 -1.82
C ARG A 307 -11.68 17.51 -0.43
N SER A 308 -10.74 16.60 -0.20
CA SER A 308 -10.58 15.83 1.04
C SER A 308 -9.22 15.14 1.01
N VAL A 309 -8.63 14.91 2.17
CA VAL A 309 -7.40 14.13 2.37
C VAL A 309 -7.67 12.75 2.98
N GLU A 310 -8.94 12.35 3.15
CA GLU A 310 -9.35 11.01 3.61
C GLU A 310 -8.71 9.86 2.80
N ALA A 311 -8.39 10.08 1.52
CA ALA A 311 -7.69 9.13 0.67
C ALA A 311 -6.37 8.65 1.29
N TRP A 312 -5.69 9.49 2.07
CA TRP A 312 -4.46 9.11 2.79
C TRP A 312 -4.72 7.97 3.76
N ASP A 313 -5.85 7.97 4.46
CA ASP A 313 -6.25 6.87 5.35
C ASP A 313 -6.77 5.69 4.55
N LEU A 314 -7.66 5.90 3.59
CA LEU A 314 -8.29 4.84 2.81
C LEU A 314 -7.29 4.02 1.97
N GLY A 315 -6.31 4.68 1.33
CA GLY A 315 -5.23 4.00 0.62
C GLY A 315 -4.36 3.15 1.54
N ARG A 316 -4.07 3.65 2.74
CA ARG A 316 -3.36 2.89 3.77
C ARG A 316 -4.22 1.77 4.36
N ALA A 317 -5.53 1.95 4.49
CA ALA A 317 -6.46 0.93 4.96
C ALA A 317 -6.48 -0.29 4.03
N SER A 318 -6.57 -0.04 2.71
CA SER A 318 -6.52 -1.10 1.70
C SER A 318 -5.24 -1.94 1.79
N GLN A 319 -4.08 -1.29 1.94
CA GLN A 319 -2.81 -2.00 2.11
C GLN A 319 -2.67 -2.66 3.50
N MET A 320 -3.14 -2.01 4.57
CA MET A 320 -3.10 -2.54 5.95
C MET A 320 -3.94 -3.80 6.09
N ALA A 321 -5.05 -3.92 5.35
CA ALA A 321 -5.84 -5.14 5.27
C ALA A 321 -4.98 -6.32 4.76
N ARG A 322 -4.16 -6.10 3.73
CA ARG A 322 -3.27 -7.10 3.15
C ARG A 322 -2.09 -7.43 4.07
N TRP A 323 -1.46 -6.42 4.66
CA TRP A 323 -0.38 -6.63 5.62
C TRP A 323 -0.84 -7.46 6.83
N GLY A 324 -2.07 -7.26 7.30
CA GLY A 324 -2.67 -8.10 8.35
C GLY A 324 -2.76 -9.58 8.00
N ILE A 325 -3.09 -9.90 6.74
CA ILE A 325 -3.09 -11.28 6.22
C ILE A 325 -1.64 -11.81 6.17
N GLY A 326 -0.71 -11.02 5.64
CA GLY A 326 0.71 -11.37 5.56
C GLY A 326 1.32 -11.69 6.92
N CYS A 327 0.91 -10.96 7.97
CA CYS A 327 1.35 -11.15 9.35
C CYS A 327 0.59 -12.23 10.14
N ARG A 328 -0.42 -12.88 9.52
CA ARG A 328 -1.36 -13.81 10.19
C ARG A 328 -2.10 -13.18 11.39
N TYR A 329 -2.33 -11.87 11.34
CA TYR A 329 -3.23 -11.17 12.26
C TYR A 329 -4.68 -11.24 11.79
N GLY A 330 -4.91 -11.24 10.48
CA GLY A 330 -6.21 -11.28 9.84
C GLY A 330 -6.42 -12.51 8.95
N THR A 331 -7.68 -12.81 8.68
CA THR A 331 -8.08 -13.80 7.67
C THR A 331 -8.27 -13.17 6.29
N LEU A 332 -8.29 -13.99 5.24
CA LEU A 332 -8.57 -13.54 3.88
C LEU A 332 -9.95 -12.84 3.77
N HIS A 333 -10.95 -13.39 4.45
CA HIS A 333 -12.31 -12.84 4.49
C HIS A 333 -12.38 -11.45 5.13
N GLU A 334 -11.62 -11.23 6.20
CA GLU A 334 -11.54 -9.91 6.85
C GLU A 334 -10.84 -8.90 5.96
N GLY A 335 -9.77 -9.31 5.28
CA GLY A 335 -9.08 -8.44 4.32
C GLY A 335 -9.96 -8.07 3.14
N GLU A 336 -10.74 -9.02 2.58
CA GLU A 336 -11.70 -8.75 1.52
C GLU A 336 -12.73 -7.70 1.94
N LYS A 337 -13.35 -7.88 3.11
CA LYS A 337 -14.31 -6.91 3.65
C LYS A 337 -13.70 -5.53 3.85
N ALA A 338 -12.47 -5.46 4.37
CA ALA A 338 -11.80 -4.20 4.62
C ALA A 338 -11.46 -3.47 3.31
N VAL A 339 -10.97 -4.19 2.31
CA VAL A 339 -10.69 -3.66 0.97
C VAL A 339 -11.96 -3.13 0.30
N LEU A 340 -13.07 -3.87 0.39
CA LEU A 340 -14.36 -3.42 -0.12
C LEU A 340 -14.85 -2.15 0.58
N ARG A 341 -14.75 -2.08 1.92
CA ARG A 341 -15.09 -0.88 2.70
C ARG A 341 -14.24 0.33 2.28
N ALA A 342 -12.93 0.13 2.08
CA ALA A 342 -12.03 1.19 1.63
C ALA A 342 -12.40 1.69 0.22
N GLY A 343 -12.70 0.78 -0.71
CA GLY A 343 -13.17 1.10 -2.06
C GLY A 343 -14.49 1.87 -2.07
N GLU A 344 -15.48 1.41 -1.30
CA GLU A 344 -16.77 2.10 -1.18
C GLU A 344 -16.62 3.50 -0.57
N ALA A 345 -15.84 3.63 0.52
CA ALA A 345 -15.57 4.93 1.13
C ALA A 345 -14.87 5.88 0.15
N ALA A 346 -13.90 5.39 -0.63
CA ALA A 346 -13.21 6.18 -1.64
C ALA A 346 -14.19 6.69 -2.71
N ARG A 347 -15.07 5.83 -3.25
CA ARG A 347 -16.09 6.22 -4.25
C ARG A 347 -17.09 7.24 -3.72
N ARG A 348 -17.40 7.24 -2.42
CA ARG A 348 -18.30 8.25 -1.82
C ARG A 348 -17.65 9.63 -1.68
N THR A 349 -16.34 9.70 -1.48
CA THR A 349 -15.61 10.95 -1.23
C THR A 349 -15.01 11.57 -2.52
N TYR A 350 -14.57 10.74 -3.45
CA TYR A 350 -13.84 11.15 -4.67
C TYR A 350 -14.64 10.84 -5.95
N ARG A 351 -14.32 11.52 -7.06
CA ARG A 351 -15.02 11.34 -8.36
C ARG A 351 -14.12 10.75 -9.44
N SER A 352 -12.84 10.57 -9.17
CA SER A 352 -11.89 9.96 -10.09
C SER A 352 -10.63 9.50 -9.35
N TRP A 353 -9.86 8.63 -10.00
CA TRP A 353 -8.53 8.22 -9.51
C TRP A 353 -7.58 9.40 -9.33
N GLY A 354 -7.63 10.40 -10.23
CA GLY A 354 -6.82 11.61 -10.13
C GLY A 354 -7.13 12.42 -8.87
N GLU A 355 -8.42 12.63 -8.58
CA GLU A 355 -8.83 13.32 -7.35
C GLU A 355 -8.47 12.53 -6.09
N PHE A 356 -8.68 11.21 -6.10
CA PHE A 356 -8.27 10.33 -5.00
C PHE A 356 -6.76 10.45 -4.75
N SER A 357 -5.96 10.41 -5.81
CA SER A 357 -4.51 10.58 -5.72
C SER A 357 -4.11 11.92 -5.14
N ALA A 358 -4.76 13.01 -5.57
CA ALA A 358 -4.46 14.33 -5.05
C ALA A 358 -4.75 14.45 -3.54
N GLY A 359 -5.87 13.86 -3.10
CA GLY A 359 -6.20 13.72 -1.68
C GLY A 359 -5.14 12.92 -0.91
N TYR A 360 -4.69 11.79 -1.47
CA TYR A 360 -3.67 10.94 -0.86
C TYR A 360 -2.35 11.69 -0.68
N VAL A 361 -1.85 12.34 -1.75
CA VAL A 361 -0.56 13.03 -1.71
C VAL A 361 -0.63 14.26 -0.80
N LEU A 362 -1.72 15.04 -0.82
CA LEU A 362 -1.86 16.17 0.12
C LEU A 362 -1.89 15.67 1.57
N GLY A 363 -2.67 14.64 1.88
CA GLY A 363 -2.74 14.08 3.24
C GLY A 363 -1.37 13.60 3.74
N ARG A 364 -0.59 12.94 2.88
CA ARG A 364 0.80 12.55 3.16
C ARG A 364 1.70 13.76 3.44
N CYS A 365 1.65 14.79 2.59
CA CYS A 365 2.49 15.98 2.73
C CYS A 365 2.13 16.78 3.99
N LEU A 366 0.83 16.92 4.30
CA LEU A 366 0.41 17.58 5.53
C LEU A 366 0.88 16.85 6.79
N HIS A 367 1.08 15.53 6.71
CA HIS A 367 1.52 14.72 7.82
C HIS A 367 3.05 14.73 8.02
N PHE A 368 3.85 14.77 6.95
CA PHE A 368 5.29 14.54 7.05
C PHE A 368 6.21 15.59 6.41
N ASP A 369 5.73 16.39 5.46
CA ASP A 369 6.64 17.12 4.55
C ASP A 369 6.98 18.55 5.01
N GLU A 370 6.15 19.16 5.87
CA GLU A 370 6.38 20.53 6.39
C GLU A 370 6.63 21.62 5.31
N GLU A 371 6.21 21.39 4.06
CA GLU A 371 6.39 22.27 2.89
C GLU A 371 7.81 22.30 2.32
N GLU A 372 8.62 21.29 2.63
CA GLU A 372 9.95 21.12 2.03
C GLU A 372 9.89 20.65 0.57
N PHE A 373 8.76 20.05 0.14
CA PHE A 373 8.59 19.41 -1.16
C PHE A 373 9.66 18.32 -1.40
N GLY A 374 10.01 17.60 -0.33
CA GLY A 374 11.10 16.64 -0.30
C GLY A 374 10.69 15.25 -0.79
N THR A 375 11.24 14.21 -0.17
CA THR A 375 11.00 12.80 -0.54
C THR A 375 9.55 12.38 -0.35
N TRP A 376 8.84 12.99 0.61
CA TRP A 376 7.43 12.71 0.85
C TRP A 376 6.53 13.20 -0.29
N TYR A 377 6.82 14.39 -0.83
CA TYR A 377 6.14 14.93 -1.99
C TYR A 377 6.57 14.21 -3.28
N THR A 378 7.87 14.18 -3.58
CA THR A 378 8.40 13.63 -4.85
C THR A 378 8.07 12.14 -5.02
N GLY A 379 8.09 11.35 -3.95
CA GLY A 379 7.65 9.96 -3.99
C GLY A 379 6.15 9.80 -4.26
N GLY A 380 5.32 10.67 -3.67
CA GLY A 380 3.87 10.69 -3.96
C GLY A 380 3.55 11.11 -5.39
N LEU A 381 4.28 12.10 -5.92
CA LEU A 381 4.18 12.53 -7.31
C LEU A 381 4.61 11.42 -8.27
N ALA A 382 5.73 10.74 -8.02
CA ALA A 382 6.19 9.63 -8.85
C ALA A 382 5.16 8.49 -8.90
N ALA A 383 4.60 8.09 -7.75
CA ALA A 383 3.55 7.08 -7.70
C ALA A 383 2.26 7.55 -8.41
N HIS A 384 1.88 8.81 -8.28
CA HIS A 384 0.76 9.40 -9.02
C HIS A 384 0.97 9.26 -10.54
N VAL A 385 2.11 9.72 -11.05
CA VAL A 385 2.44 9.65 -12.49
C VAL A 385 2.42 8.21 -12.97
N THR A 386 3.07 7.28 -12.27
CA THR A 386 3.05 5.85 -12.63
C THR A 386 1.61 5.34 -12.71
N LEU A 387 0.78 5.61 -11.71
CA LEU A 387 -0.59 5.11 -11.68
C LEU A 387 -1.50 5.76 -12.72
N THR A 388 -1.27 7.01 -13.12
CA THR A 388 -2.13 7.71 -14.10
C THR A 388 -1.64 7.59 -15.55
N THR A 389 -0.43 7.06 -15.79
CA THR A 389 0.15 7.00 -17.14
C THR A 389 0.58 5.60 -17.59
N ASP A 390 0.91 4.68 -16.68
CA ASP A 390 1.29 3.33 -17.06
C ASP A 390 0.08 2.56 -17.64
N PRO A 391 0.14 2.05 -18.89
CA PRO A 391 -0.97 1.33 -19.51
C PRO A 391 -1.45 0.10 -18.74
N ALA A 392 -0.59 -0.51 -17.91
CA ALA A 392 -0.94 -1.64 -17.06
C ALA A 392 -1.57 -1.23 -15.72
N SER A 393 -1.64 0.07 -15.43
CA SER A 393 -2.16 0.60 -14.16
C SER A 393 -3.61 0.20 -13.91
N PRO A 394 -3.96 -0.20 -12.67
CA PRO A 394 -5.36 -0.40 -12.31
C PRO A 394 -6.19 0.88 -12.48
N TRP A 395 -5.61 2.07 -12.36
CA TRP A 395 -6.36 3.33 -12.46
C TRP A 395 -6.75 3.70 -13.90
N LEU A 396 -6.12 3.06 -14.89
CA LEU A 396 -6.52 3.19 -16.31
C LEU A 396 -7.44 2.05 -16.77
N ASN A 397 -7.41 0.91 -16.07
CA ASN A 397 -8.11 -0.31 -16.48
C ASN A 397 -9.31 -0.67 -15.59
N ILE A 398 -9.48 0.00 -14.44
CA ILE A 398 -10.64 -0.14 -13.56
C ILE A 398 -11.38 1.19 -13.55
N PRO A 399 -12.66 1.21 -13.97
CA PRO A 399 -13.44 2.44 -13.92
C PRO A 399 -13.58 2.94 -12.48
N TRP A 400 -13.76 4.25 -12.35
CA TRP A 400 -14.04 4.84 -11.04
C TRP A 400 -15.44 4.50 -10.53
N GLU A 401 -16.43 4.50 -11.43
CA GLU A 401 -17.85 4.21 -11.13
C GLU A 401 -18.11 2.71 -10.94
#